data_AF-A0AA39EXD4-F1
#
_entry.id   AF-A0AA39EXD4-F1
#
_cell.length_a   1.000
_cell.length_b   1.000
_cell.length_c   1.000
_cell.angle_alpha   90.00
_cell.angle_beta   90.00
_cell.angle_gamma   90.00
#
_symmetry.space_group_name_H-M   'P 1'
#
loop_
_entity.id
_entity.type
_entity.pdbx_description
1 polymer ?
#
loop_
_entity_poly.entity_id
_entity_poly.type
_entity_poly.pdbx_seq_one_letter_code
_entity_poly.pdbx_strand_id
1 'polypeptide(L)'
;MQRYNGSRKGSSVYAYNDFLYHGDTKYPGRRYICVYKTAKQPCRISALVHNGVVSLSGEHNYDENFYFLIKKWAIRGLKKLAQKKIHLSPREIMNRVFARSQQEMLSLQKR
;
A
#
# COMPACT_ATOMS: atom_id res chain seq x y z
N MET A 1 11.29 -5.53 2.10
CA MET A 1 9.92 -5.35 1.55
C MET A 1 8.90 -5.77 2.61
N GLN A 2 7.96 -4.90 3.00
CA GLN A 2 7.04 -5.18 4.11
C GLN A 2 5.71 -5.77 3.61
N ARG A 3 5.20 -6.83 4.26
CA ARG A 3 3.94 -7.50 3.91
C ARG A 3 2.76 -6.96 4.70
N TYR A 4 1.64 -6.75 4.01
CA TYR A 4 0.35 -6.35 4.57
C TYR A 4 -0.76 -7.30 4.08
N ASN A 5 -1.70 -7.61 4.96
CA ASN A 5 -2.90 -8.35 4.58
C ASN A 5 -3.78 -7.48 3.67
N GLY A 6 -4.06 -7.97 2.47
CA GLY A 6 -4.92 -7.33 1.48
C GLY A 6 -6.40 -7.30 1.89
N SER A 7 -7.24 -6.66 1.07
CA SER A 7 -8.69 -6.56 1.31
C SER A 7 -9.47 -7.81 0.91
N ARG A 8 -8.94 -8.61 -0.04
CA ARG A 8 -9.48 -9.94 -0.39
C ARG A 8 -8.80 -11.01 0.45
N LYS A 9 -9.59 -12.00 0.91
CA LYS A 9 -9.10 -13.18 1.66
C LYS A 9 -7.98 -13.85 0.85
N GLY A 10 -6.81 -14.04 1.46
CA GLY A 10 -5.62 -14.62 0.82
C GLY A 10 -4.76 -13.66 -0.02
N SER A 11 -5.25 -12.45 -0.36
CA SER A 11 -4.43 -11.47 -1.08
C SER A 11 -3.42 -10.82 -0.14
N SER A 12 -2.13 -10.94 -0.45
CA SER A 12 -1.07 -10.18 0.24
C SER A 12 -0.68 -8.98 -0.61
N VAL A 13 -0.48 -7.84 0.04
CA VAL A 13 0.05 -6.61 -0.56
C VAL A 13 1.38 -6.31 0.10
N TYR A 14 2.36 -5.88 -0.69
CA TYR A 14 3.71 -5.60 -0.24
C TYR A 14 4.04 -4.13 -0.50
N ALA A 15 4.75 -3.48 0.42
CA ALA A 15 5.19 -2.10 0.25
C ALA A 15 6.72 -2.02 0.10
N TYR A 16 7.16 -1.16 -0.82
CA TYR A 16 8.57 -0.82 -1.05
C TYR A 16 8.65 0.55 -1.75
N ASN A 17 9.49 1.46 -1.22
CA ASN A 17 9.64 2.84 -1.68
C ASN A 17 8.29 3.53 -1.92
N ASP A 18 7.38 3.46 -0.96
CA ASP A 18 6.05 4.11 -1.04
C ASP A 18 5.12 3.61 -2.17
N PHE A 19 5.51 2.53 -2.85
CA PHE A 19 4.70 1.82 -3.84
C PHE A 19 4.17 0.49 -3.30
N LEU A 20 3.03 0.07 -3.85
CA LEU A 20 2.36 -1.17 -3.50
C LEU A 20 2.52 -2.22 -4.60
N TYR A 21 2.75 -3.46 -4.18
CA TYR A 21 2.90 -4.61 -5.06
C TYR A 21 2.08 -5.82 -4.60
N HIS A 22 1.73 -6.68 -5.54
CA HIS A 22 1.24 -8.03 -5.30
C HIS A 22 2.34 -9.04 -5.58
N GLY A 23 2.37 -10.15 -4.84
CA GLY A 23 3.26 -11.26 -5.20
C GLY A 23 2.88 -11.84 -6.57
N ASP A 24 3.87 -12.07 -7.42
CA ASP A 24 3.69 -12.80 -8.67
C ASP A 24 3.42 -14.28 -8.35
N THR A 25 2.35 -14.84 -8.91
CA THR A 25 1.99 -16.25 -8.73
C THR A 25 2.97 -17.18 -9.44
N LYS A 26 3.62 -16.71 -10.51
CA LYS A 26 4.60 -17.49 -11.29
C LYS A 26 5.96 -17.59 -10.57
N TYR A 27 6.32 -16.56 -9.80
CA TYR A 27 7.60 -16.48 -9.09
C TYR A 27 7.41 -16.02 -7.64
N PRO A 28 6.76 -16.85 -6.80
CA PRO A 28 6.40 -16.49 -5.44
C PRO A 28 7.65 -16.16 -4.61
N GLY A 29 7.58 -15.07 -3.84
CA GLY A 29 8.67 -14.59 -2.99
C GLY A 29 9.86 -13.95 -3.73
N ARG A 30 9.89 -14.03 -5.06
CA ARG A 30 10.98 -13.49 -5.90
C ARG A 30 10.55 -12.33 -6.75
N ARG A 31 9.30 -12.27 -7.18
CA ARG A 31 8.77 -11.20 -8.03
C ARG A 31 7.48 -10.64 -7.47
N TYR A 32 7.36 -9.33 -7.56
CA TYR A 32 6.22 -8.57 -7.07
C TYR A 32 5.81 -7.58 -8.16
N ILE A 33 4.52 -7.50 -8.47
CA ILE A 33 3.98 -6.69 -9.57
C ILE A 33 3.23 -5.51 -8.97
N CYS A 34 3.49 -4.31 -9.49
CA CYS A 34 2.82 -3.09 -9.05
C CYS A 34 1.28 -3.26 -9.06
N VAL A 35 0.63 -2.81 -7.98
CA VAL A 35 -0.83 -2.89 -7.84
C VAL A 35 -1.54 -1.85 -8.70
N TYR A 36 -0.86 -0.75 -9.05
CA TYR A 36 -1.50 0.37 -9.74
C TYR A 36 -1.70 0.08 -11.23
N LYS A 37 -2.97 -0.10 -11.60
CA LYS A 37 -3.41 -0.23 -12.99
C LYS A 37 -4.55 0.76 -13.22
N THR A 38 -4.27 1.90 -13.83
CA THR A 38 -5.35 2.74 -14.39
C THR A 38 -5.72 2.24 -15.78
N ALA A 39 -6.94 2.50 -16.21
CA ALA A 39 -7.41 2.14 -17.56
C ALA A 39 -6.63 2.88 -18.66
N LYS A 40 -6.11 4.08 -18.38
CA LYS A 40 -5.38 4.91 -19.35
C LYS A 40 -3.89 4.57 -19.41
N GLN A 41 -3.25 4.31 -18.27
CA GLN A 41 -1.83 3.97 -18.20
C GLN A 41 -1.55 3.01 -17.04
N PRO A 42 -1.50 1.69 -17.29
CA PRO A 42 -1.17 0.72 -16.25
C PRO A 42 0.33 0.79 -15.91
N CYS A 43 0.66 0.80 -14.62
CA CYS A 43 2.05 0.66 -14.21
C CYS A 43 2.50 -0.79 -14.45
N ARG A 44 3.62 -0.96 -15.16
CA ARG A 44 4.20 -2.27 -15.51
C ARG A 44 5.45 -2.61 -14.69
N ILE A 45 5.72 -1.84 -13.65
CA ILE A 45 6.90 -2.06 -12.81
C ILE A 45 6.73 -3.29 -11.94
N SER A 46 7.80 -4.07 -11.88
CA SER A 46 7.94 -5.20 -10.97
C SER A 46 9.15 -5.00 -10.06
N ALA A 47 9.01 -5.42 -8.81
CA ALA A 47 10.12 -5.55 -7.88
C ALA A 47 10.58 -7.01 -7.87
N LEU A 48 11.88 -7.22 -8.03
CA LEU A 48 12.55 -8.50 -7.92
C LEU A 48 13.28 -8.55 -6.58
N VAL A 49 13.17 -9.66 -5.87
CA VAL A 49 13.83 -9.88 -4.59
C VAL A 49 14.80 -11.04 -4.74
N HIS A 50 16.08 -10.77 -4.53
CA HIS A 50 17.15 -11.74 -4.57
C HIS A 50 18.11 -11.51 -3.40
N ASN A 51 18.33 -12.52 -2.55
CA ASN A 51 19.18 -12.44 -1.36
C ASN A 51 18.89 -11.22 -0.45
N GLY A 52 17.60 -10.87 -0.30
CA GLY A 52 17.17 -9.72 0.51
C GLY A 52 17.31 -8.35 -0.17
N VAL A 53 18.01 -8.28 -1.31
CA VAL A 53 18.11 -7.08 -2.14
C VAL A 53 16.87 -6.97 -3.02
N VAL A 54 16.31 -5.76 -3.11
CA VAL A 54 15.17 -5.44 -3.97
C VAL A 54 15.66 -4.63 -5.17
N SER A 55 15.30 -5.06 -6.37
CA SER A 55 15.59 -4.35 -7.62
C SER A 55 14.30 -4.07 -8.38
N LEU A 56 14.16 -2.88 -8.94
CA LEU A 56 12.99 -2.51 -9.73
C LEU A 56 13.28 -2.71 -11.22
N SER A 57 12.28 -3.16 -11.97
CA SER A 57 12.39 -3.33 -13.42
C SER A 57 12.32 -2.00 -14.20
N GLY A 58 12.22 -0.86 -13.51
CA GLY A 58 12.11 0.48 -14.08
C GLY A 58 11.46 1.46 -13.09
N GLU A 59 11.08 2.63 -13.61
CA GLU A 59 10.46 3.71 -12.84
C GLU A 59 8.93 3.69 -12.94
N HIS A 60 8.26 4.05 -11.83
CA HIS A 60 6.80 4.16 -11.86
C HIS A 60 6.37 5.36 -12.69
N ASN A 61 5.29 5.20 -13.43
CA ASN A 61 4.70 6.27 -14.25
C ASN A 61 3.67 7.12 -13.48
N TYR A 62 3.72 7.07 -12.15
CA TYR A 62 2.80 7.77 -11.26
C TYR A 62 3.52 8.04 -9.95
N ASP A 63 3.13 9.13 -9.29
CA ASP A 63 3.70 9.49 -8.00
C ASP A 63 3.35 8.44 -6.95
N GLU A 64 4.23 8.31 -5.96
CA GLU A 64 4.09 7.47 -4.79
C GLU A 64 2.64 7.44 -4.25
N ASN A 65 2.18 6.22 -3.95
CA ASN A 65 0.74 5.92 -3.87
C ASN A 65 0.13 6.31 -2.51
N PHE A 66 0.59 7.44 -1.96
CA PHE A 66 0.17 8.01 -0.68
C PHE A 66 -1.35 8.16 -0.62
N TYR A 67 -1.98 8.63 -1.70
CA TYR A 67 -3.42 8.79 -1.78
C TYR A 67 -4.19 7.46 -1.73
N PHE A 68 -3.69 6.41 -2.38
CA PHE A 68 -4.34 5.09 -2.35
C PHE A 68 -4.14 4.39 -1.00
N LEU A 69 -2.95 4.55 -0.40
CA LEU A 69 -2.68 4.14 0.97
C LEU A 69 -3.64 4.85 1.93
N ILE A 70 -3.67 6.18 1.97
CA ILE A 70 -4.61 6.94 2.82
C ILE A 70 -6.06 6.49 2.58
N LYS A 71 -6.51 6.39 1.33
CA LYS A 71 -7.89 5.96 1.02
C LYS A 71 -8.21 4.57 1.56
N LYS A 72 -7.30 3.61 1.41
CA LYS A 72 -7.47 2.23 1.92
C LYS A 72 -7.51 2.20 3.45
N TRP A 73 -6.67 2.99 4.10
CA TRP A 73 -6.62 3.08 5.56
C TRP A 73 -7.82 3.84 6.12
N ALA A 74 -8.27 4.90 5.45
CA ALA A 74 -9.49 5.64 5.76
C ALA A 74 -10.72 4.73 5.72
N ILE A 75 -10.91 3.99 4.63
CA ILE A 75 -12.03 3.06 4.49
C ILE A 75 -11.99 1.97 5.58
N ARG A 76 -10.80 1.44 5.92
CA ARG A 76 -10.66 0.45 7.00
C ARG A 76 -10.96 1.05 8.38
N GLY A 77 -10.51 2.27 8.65
CA GLY A 77 -10.79 3.00 9.87
C GLY A 77 -12.29 3.24 10.05
N LEU A 78 -12.94 3.77 9.01
CA LEU A 78 -14.39 3.97 8.94
C LEU A 78 -15.17 2.67 9.23
N LYS A 79 -14.78 1.56 8.59
CA LYS A 79 -15.43 0.25 8.82
C LYS A 79 -15.30 -0.24 10.27
N LYS A 80 -14.13 -0.09 10.88
CA LYS A 80 -13.91 -0.49 12.29
C LYS A 80 -14.72 0.37 13.26
N LEU A 81 -14.83 1.68 12.99
CA LEU A 81 -15.63 2.58 13.82
C LEU A 81 -17.12 2.29 13.71
N ALA A 82 -17.61 2.04 12.50
CA ALA A 82 -18.99 1.61 12.24
C ALA A 82 -19.32 0.30 12.99
N GLN A 83 -18.40 -0.68 12.99
CA GLN A 83 -18.57 -1.93 13.76
C GLN A 83 -18.65 -1.71 15.27
N LYS A 84 -17.92 -0.71 15.79
CA LYS A 84 -17.88 -0.39 17.23
C LYS A 84 -18.99 0.58 17.67
N LYS A 85 -19.88 1.01 16.77
CA LYS A 85 -20.89 2.06 17.01
C LYS A 85 -20.29 3.35 17.58
N ILE A 86 -19.03 3.65 17.24
CA ILE A 86 -18.36 4.88 17.66
C ILE A 86 -18.75 5.97 16.67
N HIS A 87 -19.50 6.97 17.13
CA HIS A 87 -19.83 8.15 16.35
C HIS A 87 -18.66 9.13 16.37
N LEU A 88 -17.88 9.13 15.29
CA LEU A 88 -16.93 10.20 14.97
C LEU A 88 -17.42 10.89 13.70
N SER A 89 -17.20 12.21 13.63
CA SER A 89 -17.47 12.94 12.40
C SER A 89 -16.51 12.47 11.29
N PRO A 90 -16.92 12.49 10.00
CA PRO A 90 -16.04 12.13 8.89
C PRO A 90 -14.69 12.88 8.91
N ARG A 91 -14.68 14.15 9.35
CA ARG A 91 -13.48 14.98 9.49
C ARG A 91 -12.51 14.42 10.53
N GLU A 92 -12.99 14.04 11.70
CA GLU A 92 -12.14 13.44 12.75
C GLU A 92 -11.53 12.11 12.31
N ILE A 93 -12.29 11.33 11.54
CA ILE A 93 -11.82 10.05 11.01
C ILE A 93 -10.70 10.28 9.99
N MET A 94 -10.88 11.24 9.09
CA MET A 94 -9.84 11.61 8.13
C MET A 94 -8.59 12.15 8.83
N ASN A 95 -8.73 13.04 9.82
CA ASN A 95 -7.59 13.57 10.58
C ASN A 95 -6.78 12.47 11.28
N ARG A 96 -7.46 11.49 11.90
CA ARG A 96 -6.78 10.35 12.54
C ARG A 96 -6.07 9.45 11.54
N VAL A 97 -6.64 9.27 10.36
CA VAL A 97 -6.03 8.47 9.28
C VAL A 97 -4.81 9.19 8.72
N PHE A 98 -4.92 10.49 8.43
CA PHE A 98 -3.82 11.31 7.94
C PHE A 98 -2.65 11.35 8.94
N ALA A 99 -2.92 11.59 10.23
CA ALA A 99 -1.89 11.61 11.27
C ALA A 99 -1.14 10.28 11.36
N ARG A 100 -1.85 9.15 11.25
CA ARG A 100 -1.24 7.83 11.24
C ARG A 100 -0.40 7.58 9.98
N SER A 101 -0.92 7.96 8.81
CA SER A 101 -0.20 7.83 7.55
C SER A 101 1.08 8.69 7.52
N GLN A 102 1.05 9.90 8.09
CA GLN A 102 2.25 10.74 8.23
C GLN A 102 3.28 10.14 9.20
N GLN A 103 2.86 9.60 10.34
CA GLN A 103 3.79 8.95 11.27
C GLN A 103 4.46 7.71 10.66
N GLU A 104 3.70 6.90 9.92
CA GLU A 104 4.26 5.73 9.23
C GLU A 104 5.23 6.18 8.11
N MET A 105 4.94 7.23 7.34
CA MET A 105 5.88 7.79 6.36
C MET A 105 7.17 8.32 6.99
N LEU A 106 7.08 9.09 8.07
CA LEU A 106 8.26 9.61 8.76
C LEU A 106 9.13 8.47 9.33
N SER A 107 8.53 7.34 9.68
CA SER A 107 9.26 6.14 10.12
C SER A 107 9.94 5.39 8.96
N LEU A 108 9.44 5.55 7.73
CA LEU A 108 10.02 4.98 6.51
C LEU A 108 11.20 5.81 5.97
N GLN A 109 11.24 7.12 6.23
CA GLN A 109 12.32 8.02 5.78
C GLN A 109 13.56 8.03 6.70
N LYS A 110 13.45 7.51 7.93
CA LYS A 110 14.54 7.52 8.93
C LYS A 110 15.37 6.22 8.96
N ARG A 111 15.32 5.39 7.91
CA ARG A 111 16.05 4.11 7.81
C ARG A 111 16.55 3.89 6.40
#